data_AF-A0A2G6GBU3-F1
#
_entry.id   AF-A0A2G6GBU3-F1
#
_cell.length_a   1.000
_cell.length_b   1.000
_cell.length_c   1.000
_cell.angle_alpha   90.00
_cell.angle_beta   90.00
_cell.angle_gamma   90.00
#
_symmetry.space_group_name_H-M   'P 1'
#
loop_
_entity.id
_entity.type
_entity.pdbx_description
1 polymer ?
#
loop_
_entity_poly.entity_id
_entity_poly.type
_entity_poly.pdbx_seq_one_letter_code
_entity_poly.pdbx_strand_id
1 'polypeptide(L)'
;MGEKLFVPSDPKSVSAVQYELLHNIAFTIVLVKAYNILMEYAKYKHINIKYIIEIAIISPVVEIIFNYHSYHFEMLILFGVFAVIMSVLYLFFYDTLKSIEKDYQREHK
;
A
#
# COMPACT_ATOMS: atom_id res chain seq x y z
N MET A 1 -26.32 -43.50 19.33
CA MET A 1 -25.16 -42.60 19.47
C MET A 1 -24.82 -42.14 18.06
N GLY A 2 -25.39 -41.01 17.63
CA GLY A 2 -25.29 -40.55 16.25
C GLY A 2 -23.94 -39.93 15.99
N GLU A 3 -23.17 -40.49 15.06
CA GLU A 3 -21.99 -39.84 14.50
C GLU A 3 -22.40 -38.48 13.95
N LYS A 4 -21.83 -37.41 14.50
CA LYS A 4 -21.86 -36.12 13.83
C LYS A 4 -21.09 -36.29 12.52
N LEU A 5 -21.82 -36.47 11.43
CA LEU A 5 -21.31 -36.31 10.07
C LEU A 5 -20.54 -35.00 10.03
N PHE A 6 -19.21 -35.10 9.89
CA PHE A 6 -18.36 -33.97 9.61
C PHE A 6 -18.74 -33.48 8.22
N VAL A 7 -19.60 -32.48 8.16
CA VAL A 7 -19.94 -31.79 6.91
C VAL A 7 -18.70 -30.97 6.55
N PRO A 8 -18.01 -31.25 5.44
CA PRO A 8 -16.88 -30.44 5.02
C PRO A 8 -17.38 -29.01 4.78
N SER A 9 -16.70 -28.03 5.37
CA SER A 9 -17.01 -26.61 5.16
C SER A 9 -17.00 -26.31 3.66
N ASP A 10 -18.09 -25.74 3.16
CA ASP A 10 -18.33 -25.46 1.74
C ASP A 10 -17.11 -24.71 1.15
N PRO A 11 -16.42 -25.21 0.10
CA PRO A 11 -15.21 -24.60 -0.44
C PRO A 11 -15.39 -23.13 -0.89
N LYS A 12 -16.64 -22.72 -1.14
CA LYS A 12 -17.01 -21.31 -1.41
C LYS A 12 -16.86 -20.40 -0.19
N SER A 13 -17.01 -20.92 1.03
CA SER A 13 -16.86 -20.15 2.26
C SER A 13 -15.39 -19.84 2.60
N VAL A 14 -14.50 -20.81 2.36
CA VAL A 14 -13.06 -20.66 2.64
C VAL A 14 -12.42 -19.66 1.67
N SER A 15 -12.83 -19.67 0.40
CA SER A 15 -12.35 -18.70 -0.61
C SER A 15 -12.82 -17.27 -0.34
N ALA A 16 -14.06 -17.08 0.11
CA ALA A 16 -14.57 -15.77 0.51
C ALA A 16 -13.78 -15.18 1.69
N VAL A 17 -13.53 -15.99 2.74
CA VAL A 17 -12.73 -15.56 3.90
C VAL A 17 -11.30 -15.20 3.51
N GLN A 18 -10.66 -15.99 2.63
CA GLN A 18 -9.32 -15.67 2.14
C GLN A 18 -9.28 -14.33 1.38
N TYR A 19 -10.30 -14.05 0.57
CA TYR A 19 -10.40 -12.80 -0.16
C TYR A 19 -10.54 -11.58 0.75
N GLU A 20 -11.43 -11.67 1.75
CA GLU A 20 -11.60 -10.62 2.76
C GLU A 20 -10.31 -10.38 3.56
N LEU A 21 -9.61 -11.45 3.94
CA LEU A 21 -8.31 -11.34 4.62
C LEU A 21 -7.27 -10.62 3.74
N LEU A 22 -7.20 -10.98 2.46
CA LEU A 22 -6.25 -10.39 1.52
C LEU A 22 -6.53 -8.89 1.33
N HIS A 23 -7.80 -8.52 1.18
CA HIS A 23 -8.24 -7.12 1.12
C HIS A 23 -7.91 -6.34 2.40
N ASN A 24 -8.14 -6.94 3.58
CA ASN A 24 -7.84 -6.29 4.86
C ASN A 24 -6.34 -6.09 5.08
N ILE A 25 -5.50 -7.03 4.64
CA ILE A 25 -4.04 -6.90 4.68
C ILE A 25 -3.59 -5.74 3.78
N ALA A 26 -4.12 -5.69 2.55
CA ALA A 26 -3.87 -4.62 1.59
C ALA A 26 -4.19 -3.24 2.19
N PHE A 27 -5.41 -3.10 2.72
CA PHE A 27 -5.87 -1.88 3.37
C PHE A 27 -4.99 -1.50 4.56
N THR A 28 -4.60 -2.47 5.39
CA THR A 28 -3.75 -2.23 6.57
C THR A 28 -2.37 -1.72 6.17
N ILE A 29 -1.75 -2.26 5.12
CA ILE A 29 -0.44 -1.80 4.62
C ILE A 29 -0.50 -0.33 4.19
N VAL A 30 -1.51 0.04 3.40
CA VAL A 30 -1.72 1.41 2.95
C VAL A 30 -2.03 2.33 4.15
N LEU A 31 -2.85 1.87 5.09
CA LEU A 31 -3.20 2.61 6.29
C LEU A 31 -2.00 2.90 7.19
N VAL A 32 -1.13 1.90 7.44
CA VAL A 32 0.10 2.08 8.22
C VAL A 32 1.00 3.13 7.55
N LYS A 33 1.08 3.11 6.21
CA LYS A 33 1.85 4.11 5.49
C LYS A 33 1.24 5.51 5.62
N ALA A 34 -0.06 5.64 5.42
CA ALA A 34 -0.78 6.91 5.57
C ALA A 34 -0.67 7.46 7.00
N TYR A 35 -0.71 6.60 8.01
CA TYR A 35 -0.52 6.97 9.41
C TYR A 35 0.88 7.55 9.67
N ASN A 36 1.93 6.94 9.11
CA ASN A 36 3.29 7.47 9.23
C ASN A 36 3.41 8.87 8.60
N ILE A 37 2.75 9.11 7.46
CA ILE A 37 2.68 10.43 6.82
C ILE A 37 1.97 11.44 7.73
N LEU A 38 0.85 11.05 8.32
CA LEU A 38 0.09 11.88 9.24
C LEU A 38 0.92 12.24 10.48
N MET A 39 1.67 11.28 11.04
CA MET A 39 2.52 11.50 12.20
C MET A 39 3.68 12.45 11.89
N GLU A 40 4.28 12.33 10.70
CA GLU A 40 5.32 13.23 10.25
C GLU A 40 4.77 14.66 10.09
N TYR A 41 3.60 14.79 9.46
CA TYR A 41 2.89 16.07 9.37
C TYR A 41 2.52 16.63 10.74
N ALA A 42 2.11 15.80 11.69
CA ALA A 42 1.75 16.26 13.04
C ALA A 42 2.95 16.88 13.76
N LYS A 43 4.13 16.26 13.63
CA LYS A 43 5.39 16.72 14.24
C LYS A 43 5.94 17.98 13.59
N TYR A 44 5.94 18.02 12.27
CA TYR A 44 6.67 19.00 11.51
C TYR A 44 5.78 20.06 10.83
N LYS A 45 4.46 19.82 10.72
CA LYS A 45 3.51 20.63 9.93
C LYS A 45 3.84 20.67 8.42
N HIS A 46 4.65 19.74 7.96
CA HIS A 46 5.02 19.59 6.57
C HIS A 46 5.04 18.10 6.20
N ILE A 47 4.59 17.77 4.99
CA ILE A 47 4.71 16.42 4.45
C ILE A 47 5.88 16.43 3.47
N ASN A 48 6.92 15.65 3.77
CA ASN A 48 8.00 15.46 2.81
C ASN A 48 7.49 14.76 1.55
N ILE A 49 7.79 15.33 0.39
CA ILE A 49 7.43 14.80 -0.93
C ILE A 49 7.89 13.35 -1.15
N LYS A 50 8.99 12.94 -0.50
CA LYS A 50 9.44 11.54 -0.46
C LYS A 50 8.32 10.59 -0.01
N TYR A 51 7.59 10.94 1.04
CA TYR A 51 6.50 10.09 1.52
C TYR A 51 5.30 10.04 0.58
N ILE A 52 5.04 11.13 -0.15
CA ILE A 52 4.01 11.17 -1.19
C ILE A 52 4.37 10.23 -2.34
N ILE A 53 5.63 10.22 -2.77
CA ILE A 53 6.10 9.30 -3.81
C ILE A 53 6.05 7.85 -3.30
N GLU A 54 6.47 7.59 -2.05
CA GLU A 54 6.39 6.24 -1.47
C GLU A 54 4.96 5.70 -1.42
N ILE A 55 3.97 6.51 -1.02
CA ILE A 55 2.57 6.05 -1.01
C ILE A 55 2.00 5.91 -2.43
N ALA A 56 2.43 6.74 -3.38
CA ALA A 56 2.10 6.62 -4.80
C ALA A 56 2.67 5.34 -5.45
N ILE A 57 3.74 4.76 -4.88
CA ILE A 57 4.26 3.43 -5.29
C ILE A 57 3.50 2.32 -4.56
N ILE A 58 3.32 2.42 -3.25
CA ILE A 58 2.76 1.33 -2.43
C ILE A 58 1.29 1.07 -2.80
N SER A 59 0.48 2.11 -2.98
CA SER A 59 -0.95 1.97 -3.29
C SER A 59 -1.21 1.10 -4.53
N PRO A 60 -0.71 1.42 -5.74
CA PRO A 60 -0.94 0.59 -6.92
C PRO A 60 -0.33 -0.81 -6.80
N VAL A 61 0.83 -0.96 -6.14
CA VAL A 61 1.47 -2.27 -5.93
C VAL A 61 0.57 -3.17 -5.06
N VAL A 62 0.00 -2.61 -4.00
CA VAL A 62 -0.90 -3.33 -3.12
C VAL A 62 -2.18 -3.73 -3.86
N GLU A 63 -2.75 -2.85 -4.68
CA GLU A 63 -3.93 -3.19 -5.50
C GLU A 63 -3.63 -4.34 -6.48
N ILE A 64 -2.47 -4.33 -7.15
CA ILE A 64 -2.08 -5.39 -8.08
C ILE A 64 -1.84 -6.72 -7.35
N ILE A 65 -1.21 -6.71 -6.18
CA ILE A 65 -0.86 -7.97 -5.49
C ILE A 65 -2.08 -8.58 -4.79
N PHE A 66 -2.88 -7.75 -4.12
CA PHE A 66 -3.90 -8.22 -3.19
C PHE A 66 -5.33 -8.10 -3.72
N ASN A 67 -5.57 -7.25 -4.72
CA ASN A 67 -6.92 -6.91 -5.18
C ASN A 67 -7.11 -7.03 -6.71
N TYR A 68 -6.22 -7.73 -7.41
CA TYR A 68 -6.24 -7.76 -8.88
C TYR A 68 -7.55 -8.26 -9.50
N HIS A 69 -8.26 -9.15 -8.80
CA HIS A 69 -9.54 -9.70 -9.25
C HIS A 69 -10.66 -8.65 -9.35
N SER A 70 -10.54 -7.53 -8.62
CA SER A 70 -11.52 -6.45 -8.63
C SER A 70 -11.40 -5.53 -9.85
N TYR A 71 -10.32 -5.65 -10.63
CA TYR A 71 -9.98 -4.69 -11.67
C TYR A 71 -9.94 -5.33 -13.06
N HIS A 72 -10.31 -4.55 -14.07
CA HIS A 72 -10.06 -4.90 -15.45
C HIS A 72 -8.56 -4.87 -15.76
N PHE A 73 -8.15 -5.68 -16.74
CA PHE A 73 -6.76 -5.79 -17.16
C PHE A 73 -6.11 -4.43 -17.52
N GLU A 74 -6.88 -3.54 -18.16
CA GLU A 74 -6.42 -2.18 -18.50
C GLU A 74 -6.07 -1.35 -17.25
N MET A 75 -6.86 -1.46 -16.18
CA MET A 75 -6.55 -0.78 -14.91
C MET A 75 -5.32 -1.36 -14.23
N LEU A 76 -5.12 -2.67 -14.30
CA LEU A 76 -3.92 -3.33 -13.77
C LEU A 76 -2.65 -2.86 -14.50
N ILE A 77 -2.71 -2.70 -15.82
CA ILE A 77 -1.61 -2.11 -16.60
C ILE A 77 -1.36 -0.67 -16.15
N LEU A 78 -2.41 0.14 -15.99
CA LEU A 78 -2.27 1.52 -15.54
C LEU A 78 -1.59 1.60 -14.17
N PHE A 79 -2.03 0.79 -13.20
CA PHE A 79 -1.38 0.70 -11.89
C PHE A 79 0.07 0.25 -11.99
N GLY A 80 0.36 -0.74 -12.84
CA GLY A 80 1.71 -1.26 -13.02
C GLY A 80 2.65 -0.21 -13.60
N VAL A 81 2.23 0.46 -14.69
CA VAL A 81 2.99 1.53 -15.33
C VAL A 81 3.17 2.70 -14.37
N PHE A 82 2.13 3.11 -13.65
CA PHE A 82 2.21 4.18 -12.67
C PHE A 82 3.19 3.84 -11.54
N ALA A 83 3.13 2.63 -10.97
CA ALA A 83 4.05 2.16 -9.94
C ALA A 83 5.51 2.15 -10.44
N VAL A 84 5.75 1.70 -11.67
CA VAL A 84 7.09 1.70 -12.29
C VAL A 84 7.60 3.11 -12.48
N ILE A 85 6.80 4.02 -13.05
CA ILE A 85 7.19 5.43 -13.25
C ILE A 85 7.51 6.08 -11.91
N MET A 86 6.66 5.91 -10.90
CA MET A 86 6.90 6.47 -9.57
C MET A 86 8.16 5.88 -8.91
N SER A 87 8.42 4.59 -9.12
CA SER A 87 9.65 3.95 -8.63
C SER A 87 10.90 4.51 -9.32
N VAL A 88 10.85 4.73 -10.64
CA VAL A 88 11.93 5.37 -11.39
C VAL A 88 12.17 6.80 -10.90
N LEU A 89 11.11 7.58 -10.70
CA LEU A 89 11.22 8.93 -10.13
C LEU A 89 11.83 8.92 -8.74
N TYR A 90 11.39 8.00 -7.87
CA TYR A 90 11.93 7.85 -6.53
C TYR A 90 13.43 7.56 -6.54
N LEU A 91 13.87 6.62 -7.40
CA LEU A 91 15.28 6.25 -7.51
C LEU A 91 16.12 7.36 -8.13
N PHE A 92 15.64 8.00 -9.20
CA PHE A 92 16.36 9.05 -9.91
C PHE A 92 16.55 10.31 -9.04
N PHE A 93 15.54 10.67 -8.25
CA PHE A 93 15.58 11.84 -7.38
C PHE A 93 15.93 11.50 -5.92
N TYR A 94 16.39 10.29 -5.64
CA TYR A 94 16.60 9.80 -4.27
C TYR A 94 17.49 10.73 -3.43
N ASP A 95 18.62 11.15 -3.99
CA ASP A 95 19.57 12.02 -3.28
C ASP A 95 18.98 13.41 -3.01
N THR A 96 18.22 13.97 -3.96
CA THR A 96 17.52 15.24 -3.80
C THR A 96 16.46 15.15 -2.70
N LEU A 97 15.63 14.11 -2.72
CA LEU A 97 14.62 13.84 -1.69
C LEU A 97 15.25 13.73 -0.31
N LYS A 98 16.38 13.04 -0.21
CA LYS A 98 17.16 12.87 1.02
C LYS A 98 17.79 14.18 1.50
N SER A 99 18.22 15.06 0.61
CA SER A 99 18.73 16.38 0.99
C SER A 99 17.63 17.25 1.57
N ILE A 100 16.50 17.35 0.88
CA ILE A 100 15.34 18.14 1.30
C ILE A 100 14.87 17.71 2.71
N GLU A 101 14.82 16.39 2.95
CA GLU A 101 14.48 15.84 4.28
C GLU A 101 15.43 16.31 5.38
N LYS A 102 16.74 16.27 5.12
CA LYS A 102 17.76 16.69 6.09
C LYS A 102 17.76 18.18 6.36
N ASP A 103 17.60 18.99 5.31
CA ASP A 103 17.61 20.45 5.43
C ASP A 103 16.40 20.90 6.25
N TYR A 104 15.23 20.33 5.95
CA TYR A 104 14.02 20.57 6.72
C TYR A 104 14.15 20.17 8.20
N GLN A 105 14.74 19.00 8.50
CA GLN A 105 14.97 18.57 9.88
C GLN A 105 16.00 19.43 10.63
N ARG A 106 16.89 20.13 9.94
CA ARG A 106 17.84 21.06 10.57
C ARG A 106 17.18 22.39 10.94
N GLU A 107 16.28 22.89 10.10
CA GLU A 107 15.57 24.16 10.32
C GLU A 107 14.53 24.08 11.45
N HIS A 108 14.01 22.88 11.73
CA HIS A 108 12.94 22.65 12.69
C HIS A 108 13.36 21.79 13.91
N LYS A 109 14.66 21.75 14.21
CA LYS A 109 15.22 21.20 15.46
C LYS A 109 15.51 22.30 16.46
#